data_AF-A0A1E1W4R6-F1
#
_entry.id   AF-A0A1E1W4R6-F1
#
_cell.length_a   1.000
_cell.length_b   1.000
_cell.length_c   1.000
_cell.angle_alpha   90.00
_cell.angle_beta   90.00
_cell.angle_gamma   90.00
#
_symmetry.space_group_name_H-M   'P 1'
#
loop_
_entity.id
_entity.type
_entity.pdbx_description
1 polymer ?
#
loop_
_entity_poly.entity_id
_entity_poly.type
_entity_poly.pdbx_seq_one_letter_code
_entity_poly.pdbx_strand_id
1 'polypeptide(L)'
;MNGYQEEPTPEVLQRKLYFLLEQLQEMARELPPKYQMRVPIELLSGLANCLLHDTVFEIVKGLMEIQHVTEKHLFQQRLQVINKHTFLFAVEIQNMINTTEPEKQELQKAILLQRHREELKQTDMKLVIQLDQKVF
;
A
#
# COMPACT_ATOMS: atom_id res chain seq x y z
N MET A 1 12.21 -31.64 -18.04
CA MET A 1 11.58 -31.24 -19.32
C MET A 1 11.55 -29.72 -19.33
N ASN A 2 12.43 -29.10 -20.12
CA ASN A 2 12.56 -27.66 -20.19
C ASN A 2 11.41 -27.10 -21.05
N GLY A 3 10.42 -26.50 -20.41
CA GLY A 3 9.39 -25.72 -21.10
C GLY A 3 10.01 -24.39 -21.52
N TYR A 4 10.65 -24.36 -22.69
CA TYR A 4 10.92 -23.09 -23.36
C TYR A 4 9.57 -22.45 -23.67
N GLN A 5 9.25 -21.34 -23.00
CA GLN A 5 8.20 -20.47 -23.50
C GLN A 5 8.71 -19.92 -24.83
N GLU A 6 8.17 -20.40 -25.95
CA GLU A 6 8.42 -19.80 -27.25
C GLU A 6 7.98 -18.34 -27.16
N GLU A 7 8.94 -17.42 -27.37
CA GLU A 7 8.58 -16.01 -27.51
C GLU A 7 7.59 -15.87 -28.68
N PRO A 8 6.47 -15.17 -28.48
CA PRO A 8 5.45 -15.04 -29.51
C PRO A 8 6.06 -14.40 -30.76
N THR A 9 5.82 -15.02 -31.92
CA THR A 9 6.33 -14.48 -33.18
C THR A 9 5.78 -13.07 -33.44
N PRO A 10 6.50 -12.22 -34.18
CA PRO A 10 6.06 -10.85 -34.49
C PRO A 10 4.65 -10.79 -35.08
N GLU A 11 4.25 -11.78 -35.88
CA GLU A 11 2.92 -11.87 -36.48
C GLU A 11 1.82 -12.12 -35.43
N VAL A 12 2.11 -12.92 -34.40
CA VAL A 12 1.18 -13.19 -33.30
C VAL A 12 1.00 -11.95 -32.43
N LEU A 13 2.10 -11.25 -32.12
CA LEU A 13 2.07 -9.97 -31.40
C LEU A 13 1.27 -8.90 -32.15
N GLN A 14 1.48 -8.81 -33.46
CA GLN A 14 0.77 -7.85 -34.31
C GLN A 14 -0.74 -8.14 -34.36
N ARG A 15 -1.14 -9.41 -34.49
CA ARG A 15 -2.56 -9.81 -34.44
C ARG A 15 -3.20 -9.45 -33.09
N LYS A 16 -2.49 -9.70 -31.98
CA LYS A 16 -2.96 -9.35 -30.64
C LYS A 16 -3.07 -7.84 -30.46
N LEU A 17 -2.13 -7.06 -30.99
CA LEU A 17 -2.17 -5.60 -30.97
C LEU A 17 -3.40 -5.04 -31.71
N TYR A 18 -3.67 -5.54 -32.92
CA TYR A 18 -4.83 -5.12 -33.70
C TYR A 18 -6.15 -5.49 -33.01
N PHE A 19 -6.23 -6.69 -32.44
CA PHE A 19 -7.37 -7.10 -31.64
C PHE A 19 -7.61 -6.17 -30.45
N LEU A 20 -6.56 -5.83 -29.68
CA LEU A 20 -6.67 -4.89 -28.55
C LEU A 20 -7.10 -3.49 -28.99
N LEU A 21 -6.54 -3.00 -30.11
CA LEU A 21 -6.90 -1.70 -30.66
C LEU A 21 -8.37 -1.65 -31.12
N GLU A 22 -8.86 -2.71 -31.74
CA GLU A 22 -10.26 -2.82 -32.18
C GLU A 22 -11.22 -2.76 -30.98
N GLN A 23 -10.97 -3.55 -29.94
CA GLN A 23 -11.75 -3.53 -28.70
C GLN A 23 -11.76 -2.13 -28.05
N LEU A 24 -10.61 -1.47 -28.00
CA LEU A 24 -10.49 -0.12 -27.45
C LEU A 24 -11.25 0.92 -28.29
N GLN A 25 -11.27 0.78 -29.61
CA GLN A 25 -12.05 1.65 -30.50
C GLN A 25 -13.55 1.45 -30.33
N GLU A 26 -14.02 0.20 -30.16
CA GLU A 26 -15.43 -0.08 -29.87
C GLU A 26 -15.85 0.56 -28.55
N MET A 27 -15.08 0.37 -27.48
CA MET A 27 -15.33 1.00 -26.19
C MET A 27 -15.33 2.54 -26.28
N ALA A 28 -14.44 3.12 -27.08
CA ALA A 28 -14.40 4.57 -27.29
C ALA A 28 -15.65 5.09 -28.02
N ARG A 29 -16.22 4.32 -28.96
CA ARG A 29 -17.45 4.69 -29.68
C ARG A 29 -18.70 4.69 -28.81
N GLU A 30 -18.73 3.87 -27.76
CA GLU A 30 -19.83 3.84 -26.78
C GLU A 30 -19.86 5.06 -25.85
N LEU A 31 -18.76 5.82 -25.78
CA LEU A 31 -18.69 7.01 -24.94
C LEU A 31 -19.52 8.16 -25.52
N PRO A 32 -20.10 9.03 -24.68
CA PRO A 32 -20.73 10.28 -25.15
C PRO A 32 -19.76 11.15 -25.99
N PRO A 33 -20.24 11.90 -27.01
CA PRO A 33 -19.37 12.63 -27.95
C PRO A 33 -18.33 13.57 -27.30
N LYS A 34 -18.69 14.18 -26.16
CA LYS A 34 -17.78 15.04 -25.37
C LYS A 34 -16.53 14.33 -24.85
N TYR A 35 -16.60 13.00 -24.67
CA TYR A 35 -15.49 12.18 -24.20
C TYR A 35 -14.76 11.50 -25.37
N GLN A 36 -15.44 11.19 -26.47
CA GLN A 36 -14.81 10.63 -27.68
C GLN A 36 -13.67 11.52 -28.19
N MET A 37 -13.86 12.84 -28.19
CA MET A 37 -12.83 13.80 -28.59
C MET A 37 -11.58 13.82 -27.70
N ARG A 38 -11.68 13.27 -26.48
CA ARG A 38 -10.54 13.13 -25.55
C ARG A 38 -9.82 11.80 -25.70
N VAL A 39 -10.31 10.92 -26.59
CA VAL A 39 -9.78 9.59 -26.83
C VAL A 39 -9.34 9.45 -28.30
N PRO A 40 -8.24 10.13 -28.69
CA PRO A 40 -7.74 10.03 -30.06
C PRO A 40 -7.19 8.63 -30.35
N ILE A 41 -7.15 8.26 -31.62
CA ILE A 41 -6.64 6.96 -32.07
C ILE A 41 -5.19 6.70 -31.62
N GLU A 42 -4.36 7.74 -31.57
CA GLU A 42 -2.98 7.66 -31.07
C GLU A 42 -2.93 7.21 -29.60
N LEU A 43 -3.85 7.71 -28.77
CA LEU A 43 -3.95 7.29 -27.36
C LEU A 43 -4.36 5.81 -27.27
N LEU A 44 -5.32 5.37 -28.08
CA LEU A 44 -5.76 3.97 -28.10
C LEU A 44 -4.66 3.02 -28.58
N SER A 45 -3.88 3.43 -29.59
CA SER A 45 -2.72 2.67 -30.07
C SER A 45 -1.64 2.58 -28.99
N GLY A 46 -1.38 3.66 -28.26
CA GLY A 46 -0.47 3.65 -27.10
C GLY A 46 -0.95 2.70 -26.01
N LEU A 47 -2.25 2.74 -25.67
CA LEU A 47 -2.86 1.83 -24.69
C LEU A 47 -2.79 0.36 -25.13
N ALA A 48 -3.12 0.06 -26.38
CA ALA A 48 -3.02 -1.29 -26.94
C ALA A 48 -1.60 -1.85 -26.84
N ASN A 49 -0.59 -1.00 -27.08
CA ASN A 49 0.82 -1.39 -26.96
C ASN A 49 1.23 -1.63 -25.50
N CYS A 50 0.76 -0.80 -24.56
CA CYS A 50 0.97 -1.03 -23.12
C CYS A 50 0.28 -2.30 -22.62
N LEU A 51 -0.90 -2.64 -23.16
CA LEU A 51 -1.62 -3.88 -22.85
C LEU A 51 -0.99 -5.11 -23.51
N LEU A 52 -0.31 -4.94 -24.64
CA LEU A 52 0.42 -6.02 -25.29
C LEU A 52 1.67 -6.39 -24.48
N HIS A 53 2.36 -5.38 -23.96
CA HIS A 53 3.55 -5.53 -23.13
C HIS A 53 3.15 -5.49 -21.65
N ASP A 54 2.74 -6.65 -21.11
CA ASP A 54 2.35 -6.86 -19.70
C ASP A 54 3.41 -6.39 -18.69
N THR A 55 4.63 -6.08 -19.14
CA THR A 55 5.72 -5.54 -18.33
C THR A 55 5.32 -4.35 -17.46
N VAL A 56 4.51 -3.40 -17.97
CA VAL A 56 4.07 -2.26 -17.15
C VAL A 56 3.15 -2.72 -16.02
N PHE A 57 2.23 -3.64 -16.31
CA PHE A 57 1.33 -4.20 -15.29
C PHE A 57 2.07 -5.07 -14.27
N GLU A 58 3.04 -5.87 -14.70
CA GLU A 58 3.88 -6.67 -13.81
C GLU A 58 4.79 -5.80 -12.93
N ILE A 59 5.32 -4.69 -13.45
CA ILE A 59 6.05 -3.70 -12.64
C ILE A 59 5.12 -3.08 -11.59
N VAL A 60 3.93 -2.61 -11.99
CA VAL A 60 2.96 -2.02 -11.05
C VAL A 60 2.55 -3.05 -9.99
N LYS A 61 2.32 -4.30 -10.39
CA LYS A 61 2.00 -5.39 -9.47
C LYS A 61 3.13 -5.66 -8.48
N GLY A 62 4.37 -5.73 -8.94
CA GLY A 62 5.55 -5.86 -8.08
C GLY A 62 5.70 -4.69 -7.10
N LEU A 63 5.49 -3.46 -7.56
CA LEU A 63 5.52 -2.27 -6.71
C LEU A 63 4.39 -2.29 -5.65
N MET A 64 3.18 -2.71 -6.02
CA MET A 64 2.08 -2.87 -5.09
C MET A 64 2.36 -3.95 -4.03
N GLU A 65 2.96 -5.09 -4.41
CA GLU A 65 3.35 -6.13 -3.46
C GLU A 65 4.39 -5.62 -2.46
N ILE A 66 5.40 -4.89 -2.93
CA ILE A 66 6.41 -4.25 -2.08
C ILE A 66 5.76 -3.24 -1.12
N GLN A 67 4.85 -2.40 -1.61
CA GLN A 67 4.10 -1.46 -0.79
C GLN A 67 3.31 -2.20 0.30
N HIS A 68 2.55 -3.22 -0.07
CA HIS A 68 1.71 -3.97 0.86
C HIS A 68 2.53 -4.65 1.97
N VAL A 69 3.67 -5.26 1.61
CA VAL A 69 4.59 -5.85 2.60
C VAL A 69 5.16 -4.78 3.53
N THR A 70 5.52 -3.61 3.00
CA THR A 70 6.05 -2.49 3.79
C THR A 70 5.01 -1.95 4.77
N GLU A 71 3.79 -1.69 4.31
CA GLU A 71 2.68 -1.24 5.15
C GLU A 71 2.36 -2.26 6.25
N LYS A 72 2.32 -3.55 5.90
CA LYS A 72 2.11 -4.62 6.88
C LYS A 72 3.22 -4.63 7.93
N HIS A 73 4.48 -4.47 7.53
CA HIS A 73 5.61 -4.44 8.45
C HIS A 73 5.52 -3.26 9.43
N LEU A 74 5.26 -2.05 8.93
CA LEU A 74 5.13 -0.85 9.75
C LEU A 74 3.92 -0.90 10.69
N PHE A 75 2.81 -1.47 10.22
CA PHE A 75 1.65 -1.73 11.08
C PHE A 75 1.99 -2.68 12.23
N GLN A 76 2.75 -3.76 11.96
CA GLN A 76 3.21 -4.67 13.01
C GLN A 76 4.14 -3.97 14.02
N GLN A 77 5.03 -3.08 13.57
CA GLN A 77 5.87 -2.28 14.47
C GLN A 77 5.01 -1.40 15.41
N ARG A 78 3.98 -0.74 14.87
CA ARG A 78 3.03 0.05 15.67
C ARG A 78 2.32 -0.81 16.72
N LEU A 79 1.87 -1.99 16.32
CA LEU A 79 1.16 -2.92 17.19
C LEU A 79 2.04 -3.42 18.35
N GLN A 80 3.34 -3.64 18.11
CA GLN A 80 4.28 -4.02 19.17
C GLN A 80 4.39 -2.94 20.26
N VAL A 81 4.41 -1.66 19.89
CA VAL A 81 4.45 -0.54 20.85
C VAL A 81 3.16 -0.49 21.66
N ILE A 82 2.00 -0.58 21.00
CA ILE A 82 0.70 -0.59 21.68
C ILE A 82 0.60 -1.75 22.67
N ASN A 83 0.95 -2.96 22.24
CA ASN A 83 0.91 -4.15 23.09
C ASN A 83 1.85 -4.02 24.28
N LYS A 84 3.06 -3.47 24.07
CA LYS A 84 4.01 -3.17 25.15
C LYS A 84 3.42 -2.18 26.16
N HIS A 85 2.82 -1.09 25.69
CA HIS A 85 2.17 -0.10 26.57
C HIS A 85 1.00 -0.71 27.35
N THR A 86 0.15 -1.51 26.70
CA THR A 86 -0.96 -2.22 27.36
C THR A 86 -0.45 -3.18 28.44
N PHE A 87 0.58 -3.96 28.14
CA PHE A 87 1.18 -4.89 29.09
C PHE A 87 1.82 -4.16 30.29
N LEU A 88 2.66 -3.16 30.03
CA LEU A 88 3.31 -2.39 31.08
C LEU A 88 2.30 -1.66 31.97
N PHE A 89 1.25 -1.09 31.37
CA PHE A 89 0.17 -0.45 32.10
C PHE A 89 -0.53 -1.43 33.05
N ALA A 90 -0.85 -2.64 32.59
CA ALA A 90 -1.47 -3.66 33.44
C ALA A 90 -0.56 -4.07 34.62
N VAL A 91 0.73 -4.27 34.36
CA VAL A 91 1.73 -4.62 35.39
C VAL A 91 1.91 -3.49 36.40
N GLU A 92 2.05 -2.24 35.95
CA GLU A 92 2.23 -1.09 36.82
C GLU A 92 0.99 -0.84 37.69
N ILE A 93 -0.23 -0.92 37.13
CA ILE A 93 -1.45 -0.82 37.94
C ILE A 93 -1.48 -1.88 39.03
N GLN A 94 -1.13 -3.13 38.72
CA GLN A 94 -1.11 -4.22 39.69
C GLN A 94 -0.12 -3.94 40.84
N ASN A 95 1.07 -3.41 40.52
CA ASN A 95 2.06 -3.03 41.51
C ASN A 95 1.60 -1.84 42.36
N MET A 96 0.94 -0.84 41.77
CA MET A 96 0.50 0.36 42.47
C MET A 96 -0.63 0.10 43.46
N ILE A 97 -1.57 -0.82 43.14
CA ILE A 97 -2.63 -1.25 44.07
C ILE A 97 -2.03 -1.78 45.38
N ASN A 98 -0.85 -2.38 45.32
CA ASN A 98 -0.20 -3.02 46.47
C ASN A 98 0.67 -2.07 47.31
N THR A 99 1.00 -0.86 46.81
CA THR A 99 2.15 -0.10 47.35
C THR A 99 1.91 1.39 47.59
N THR A 100 0.79 1.98 47.14
CA THR A 100 0.66 3.45 47.08
C THR A 100 -0.73 3.96 47.50
N GLU A 101 -0.76 5.16 48.12
CA GLU A 101 -1.99 5.89 48.45
C GLU A 101 -2.81 6.26 47.19
N PRO A 102 -4.15 6.31 47.28
CA PRO A 102 -5.04 6.45 46.12
C PRO A 102 -4.81 7.71 45.29
N GLU A 103 -4.56 8.87 45.91
CA GLU A 103 -4.30 10.12 45.18
C GLU A 103 -2.97 10.07 44.38
N LYS A 104 -1.92 9.48 44.97
CA LYS A 104 -0.63 9.29 44.29
C LYS A 104 -0.73 8.27 43.16
N GLN A 105 -1.61 7.28 43.30
CA GLN A 105 -1.88 6.28 42.27
C GLN A 105 -2.53 6.90 41.03
N GLU A 106 -3.52 7.78 41.18
CA GLU A 106 -4.14 8.49 40.05
C GLU A 106 -3.15 9.38 39.31
N LEU A 107 -2.33 10.14 40.04
CA LEU A 107 -1.32 11.00 39.44
C LEU A 107 -0.29 10.21 38.62
N GLN A 108 0.22 9.10 39.16
CA GLN A 108 1.17 8.24 38.43
C GLN A 108 0.53 7.57 37.21
N LYS A 109 -0.74 7.11 37.29
CA LYS A 109 -1.47 6.58 36.12
C LYS A 109 -1.59 7.64 35.02
N ALA A 110 -1.90 8.88 35.38
CA ALA A 110 -1.99 9.98 34.42
C ALA A 110 -0.64 10.26 33.73
N ILE A 111 0.45 10.30 34.50
CA ILE A 111 1.81 10.50 33.96
C ILE A 111 2.20 9.36 33.01
N LEU A 112 1.90 8.11 33.37
CA LEU A 112 2.18 6.93 32.54
C LEU A 112 1.43 6.98 31.21
N LEU A 113 0.12 7.28 31.25
CA LEU A 113 -0.70 7.41 30.04
C LEU A 113 -0.23 8.56 29.15
N GLN A 114 0.16 9.69 29.75
CA GLN A 114 0.73 10.83 29.03
C GLN A 114 2.00 10.41 28.28
N ARG A 115 2.89 9.67 28.95
CA ARG A 115 4.13 9.17 28.36
C ARG A 115 3.88 8.19 27.22
N HIS A 116 3.00 7.20 27.43
CA HIS A 116 2.61 6.25 26.37
C HIS A 116 2.05 6.96 25.14
N ARG A 117 1.22 7.99 25.35
CA ARG A 117 0.66 8.81 24.26
C ARG A 117 1.76 9.52 23.46
N GLU A 118 2.72 10.13 24.14
CA GLU A 118 3.83 10.85 23.47
C GLU A 118 4.73 9.88 22.70
N GLU A 119 5.07 8.74 23.29
CA GLU A 119 5.87 7.69 22.65
C GLU A 119 5.16 7.12 21.40
N LEU A 120 3.84 6.91 21.48
CA LEU A 120 3.06 6.44 20.34
C LEU A 120 3.03 7.49 19.22
N LYS A 121 2.86 8.77 19.56
CA LYS A 121 2.91 9.88 18.60
C LYS A 121 4.27 9.97 17.89
N GLN A 122 5.37 9.83 18.63
CA GLN A 122 6.72 9.83 18.05
C GLN A 122 6.93 8.62 17.14
N THR A 123 6.42 7.46 17.54
CA THR A 123 6.47 6.23 16.74
C THR A 123 5.68 6.42 15.45
N ASP A 124 4.44 6.89 15.53
CA ASP A 124 3.58 7.12 14.36
C ASP A 124 4.24 8.11 13.39
N MET A 125 4.83 9.21 13.88
CA MET A 125 5.61 10.15 13.05
C MET A 125 6.77 9.45 12.33
N LYS A 126 7.53 8.62 13.05
CA LYS A 126 8.66 7.87 12.47
C LYS A 126 8.19 6.85 11.43
N LEU A 127 7.03 6.22 11.62
CA LEU A 127 6.47 5.28 10.67
C LEU A 127 6.00 6.00 9.39
N VAL A 128 5.37 7.16 9.52
CA VAL A 128 4.96 7.99 8.36
C VAL A 128 6.18 8.43 7.55
N ILE A 129 7.24 8.92 8.19
CA ILE A 129 8.48 9.30 7.49
C ILE A 129 9.09 8.11 6.73
N GLN A 130 9.04 6.91 7.31
CA GLN A 130 9.52 5.69 6.64
C GLN A 130 8.66 5.30 5.44
N LEU A 131 7.34 5.53 5.50
CA LEU A 131 6.45 5.35 4.34
C LEU A 131 6.82 6.34 3.23
N ASP A 132 6.95 7.62 3.56
CA ASP A 132 7.26 8.66 2.58
C ASP A 132 8.58 8.37 1.86
N GLN A 133 9.64 7.96 2.58
CA GLN A 133 10.93 7.59 1.99
C GLN A 133 10.89 6.40 1.02
N LYS A 134 9.81 5.60 1.02
CA LYS A 134 9.63 4.45 0.13
C LYS A 134 8.73 4.74 -1.07
N VAL A 135 8.00 5.86 -1.03
CA VAL A 135 7.10 6.31 -2.11
C VAL A 135 7.84 7.23 -3.10
N PHE A 136 9.04 7.72 -2.76
CA PHE A 136 9.93 8.50 -3.63
C PHE A 136 11.06 7.67 -4.25
#